data_AF-A0A0C3BSK7-F1
#
_entry.id   AF-A0A0C3BSK7-F1
#
_cell.length_a   1.000
_cell.length_b   1.000
_cell.length_c   1.000
_cell.angle_alpha   90.00
_cell.angle_beta   90.00
_cell.angle_gamma   90.00
#
_symmetry.space_group_name_H-M   'P 1'
#
loop_
_entity.id
_entity.type
_entity.pdbx_description
1 polymer ?
#
loop_
_entity_poly.entity_id
_entity_poly.type
_entity_poly.pdbx_seq_one_letter_code
_entity_poly.pdbx_strand_id
1 'polypeptide(L)'
;MVTEFGVSSGFLHAVRGKDNRDYIVRVMTSGGQGYNHLRLVRRLSSTFPDNTLSNTHILPMVLELQFKDITFAFFPKAQYSLLDVVTTASSTVEDVVHMVLQALEAVVFIHDKHIAHRDLFFGNFVIDLVPRSMKGRSWMRPRVYMIDFETAIEFPTDTPMVCGDFPFPAHAAHLYQRPKPDELTHDPLLYCPLRLDVWQFGHDLVKYFSTTNVPELDALWPRLTATDPQDRPTAQEVLDELGAFVRKTPPERLHVPFTNF
;
A
#
# COMPACT_ATOMS: atom_id res chain seq x y z
N MET A 1 -22.34 -22.49 -2.97
CA MET A 1 -21.62 -22.43 -4.25
C MET A 1 -20.25 -21.85 -3.98
N VAL A 2 -19.20 -22.62 -4.23
CA VAL A 2 -17.81 -22.13 -4.17
C VAL A 2 -17.63 -21.25 -5.40
N THR A 3 -17.63 -19.93 -5.22
CA THR A 3 -17.23 -18.99 -6.26
C THR A 3 -15.79 -19.31 -6.66
N GLU A 4 -15.54 -19.52 -7.96
CA GLU A 4 -14.21 -19.69 -8.50
C GLU A 4 -13.31 -18.55 -8.00
N PHE A 5 -12.22 -18.92 -7.33
CA PHE A 5 -11.23 -17.97 -6.84
C PHE A 5 -10.29 -17.62 -7.99
N GLY A 6 -10.29 -16.35 -8.41
CA GLY A 6 -9.31 -15.87 -9.38
C GLY A 6 -7.90 -16.00 -8.82
N VAL A 7 -7.03 -16.74 -9.52
CA VAL A 7 -5.60 -16.85 -9.20
C VAL A 7 -4.90 -15.68 -9.88
N SER A 8 -4.32 -14.76 -9.12
CA SER A 8 -3.57 -13.61 -9.67
C SER A 8 -2.13 -13.98 -10.06
N SER A 9 -1.55 -15.02 -9.47
CA SER A 9 -0.24 -15.59 -9.83
C SER A 9 -0.08 -17.01 -9.27
N GLY A 10 0.87 -17.80 -9.81
CA GLY A 10 1.17 -19.14 -9.27
C GLY A 10 1.63 -19.16 -7.80
N PHE A 11 1.97 -17.99 -7.24
CA PHE A 11 2.46 -17.83 -5.87
C PHE A 11 1.37 -17.49 -4.85
N LEU A 12 0.15 -17.16 -5.28
CA LEU A 12 -0.95 -16.69 -4.43
C LEU A 12 -2.21 -17.53 -4.67
N HIS A 13 -2.73 -18.15 -3.62
CA HIS A 13 -3.92 -19.01 -3.71
C HIS A 13 -4.91 -18.68 -2.61
N ALA A 14 -6.19 -18.51 -2.96
CA ALA A 14 -7.25 -18.39 -1.97
C ALA A 14 -7.64 -19.76 -1.44
N VAL A 15 -7.77 -19.89 -0.12
CA VAL A 15 -8.18 -21.13 0.55
C VAL A 15 -9.20 -20.82 1.65
N ARG A 16 -10.03 -21.81 1.99
CA ARG A 16 -10.92 -21.76 3.15
C ARG A 16 -10.40 -22.69 4.24
N GLY A 17 -10.17 -22.13 5.42
CA GLY A 17 -9.74 -22.88 6.59
C GLY A 17 -10.88 -23.75 7.17
N LYS A 18 -10.52 -24.71 8.01
CA LYS A 18 -11.49 -25.55 8.76
C LYS A 18 -12.33 -24.74 9.76
N ASP A 19 -11.82 -23.57 10.14
CA ASP A 19 -12.49 -22.55 10.95
C ASP A 19 -13.51 -21.71 10.14
N ASN A 20 -13.73 -22.06 8.87
CA ASN A 20 -14.63 -21.39 7.93
C ASN A 20 -14.23 -19.93 7.64
N ARG A 21 -12.95 -19.58 7.83
CA ARG A 21 -12.38 -18.28 7.43
C ARG A 21 -11.65 -18.41 6.10
N ASP A 22 -11.63 -17.31 5.34
CA ASP A 22 -10.96 -17.23 4.05
C ASP A 22 -9.55 -16.63 4.19
N TYR A 23 -8.59 -17.28 3.56
CA TYR A 23 -7.18 -16.92 3.60
C TYR A 23 -6.61 -16.80 2.19
N ILE A 24 -5.61 -15.93 2.05
CA ILE A 24 -4.67 -15.97 0.93
C ILE A 24 -3.41 -16.66 1.41
N VAL A 25 -3.01 -17.72 0.70
CA VAL A 25 -1.76 -18.44 0.91
C VAL A 25 -0.74 -17.91 -0.09
N ARG A 26 0.41 -17.47 0.40
CA ARG A 26 1.54 -17.03 -0.41
C ARG A 26 2.75 -17.93 -0.18
N VAL A 27 3.44 -18.26 -1.27
CA VAL A 27 4.81 -18.80 -1.20
C VAL A 27 5.75 -17.67 -0.84
N MET A 28 6.36 -17.72 0.35
CA MET A 28 7.26 -16.67 0.85
C MET A 28 8.73 -16.95 0.50
N THR A 29 9.13 -18.21 0.59
CA THR A 29 10.49 -18.64 0.25
C THR A 29 10.43 -19.94 -0.52
N SER A 30 11.34 -20.10 -1.48
CA SER A 30 11.54 -21.35 -2.22
C SER A 30 12.94 -21.34 -2.84
N GLY A 31 13.64 -22.47 -2.88
CA GLY A 31 14.95 -22.57 -3.53
C GLY A 31 16.00 -21.55 -3.07
N GLY A 32 15.94 -21.15 -1.80
CA GLY A 32 16.88 -20.18 -1.21
C GLY A 32 16.56 -18.69 -1.48
N GLN A 33 15.42 -18.37 -2.08
CA GLN A 33 14.99 -17.00 -2.38
C GLN A 33 13.86 -16.53 -1.44
N GLY A 34 13.62 -15.21 -1.39
CA GLY A 34 12.48 -14.62 -0.66
C GLY A 34 12.66 -14.43 0.85
N TYR A 35 13.82 -14.77 1.41
CA TYR A 35 14.05 -14.67 2.86
C TYR A 35 13.95 -13.24 3.41
N ASN A 36 14.34 -12.23 2.63
CA ASN A 36 14.18 -10.83 3.06
C ASN A 36 12.70 -10.46 3.21
N HIS A 37 11.87 -10.82 2.22
CA HIS A 37 10.42 -10.62 2.27
C HIS A 37 9.81 -11.30 3.50
N LEU A 38 10.10 -12.59 3.72
CA LEU A 38 9.62 -13.34 4.88
C LEU A 38 10.08 -12.71 6.20
N ARG A 39 11.34 -12.28 6.30
CA ARG A 39 11.90 -11.62 7.51
C ARG A 39 11.13 -10.35 7.85
N LEU A 40 10.88 -9.48 6.86
CA LEU A 40 10.15 -8.23 7.07
C LEU A 40 8.69 -8.50 7.45
N VAL A 41 8.01 -9.39 6.74
CA VAL A 41 6.61 -9.74 7.03
C VAL A 41 6.48 -10.32 8.44
N ARG A 42 7.39 -11.22 8.87
CA ARG A 42 7.43 -11.74 10.24
C ARG A 42 7.57 -10.61 11.26
N ARG A 43 8.55 -9.73 11.08
CA ARG A 43 8.83 -8.61 11.99
C ARG A 43 7.63 -7.66 12.10
N LEU A 44 7.03 -7.28 10.98
CA LEU A 44 5.89 -6.36 10.95
C LEU A 44 4.62 -7.02 11.50
N SER A 45 4.45 -8.33 11.29
CA SER A 45 3.31 -9.09 11.82
C SER A 45 3.43 -9.39 13.32
N SER A 46 4.63 -9.66 13.83
CA SER A 46 4.86 -10.06 15.22
C SER A 46 4.87 -8.91 16.22
N THR A 47 5.06 -7.67 15.75
CA THR A 47 5.14 -6.49 16.63
C THR A 47 3.79 -6.19 17.31
N PHE A 48 2.64 -6.69 16.79
CA PHE A 48 1.33 -6.50 17.42
C PHE A 48 0.43 -7.74 17.28
N PRO A 49 0.07 -8.41 18.40
CA PRO A 49 -0.82 -9.57 18.39
C PRO A 49 -2.20 -9.30 17.76
N ASP A 50 -2.67 -8.04 17.83
CA ASP A 50 -3.93 -7.58 17.23
C ASP A 50 -3.70 -6.56 16.11
N ASN A 51 -2.87 -6.92 15.11
CA ASN A 51 -2.62 -6.07 13.93
C ASN A 51 -3.88 -5.72 13.12
N THR A 52 -5.01 -6.41 13.36
CA THR A 52 -6.33 -6.06 12.81
C THR A 52 -7.02 -4.91 13.54
N LEU A 53 -6.52 -4.50 14.71
CA LEU A 53 -7.04 -3.41 15.54
C LEU A 53 -6.05 -2.26 15.71
N SER A 54 -4.74 -2.50 15.50
CA SER A 54 -3.72 -1.47 15.51
C SER A 54 -3.88 -0.49 14.32
N ASN A 55 -3.23 0.67 14.45
CA ASN A 55 -3.10 1.67 13.39
C ASN A 55 -1.81 1.44 12.57
N THR A 56 -1.28 0.21 12.52
CA THR A 56 -0.10 -0.09 11.69
C THR A 56 -0.46 -0.28 10.23
N HIS A 57 -1.70 -0.68 9.95
CA HIS A 57 -2.22 -0.91 8.61
C HIS A 57 -1.37 -1.88 7.79
N ILE A 58 -0.69 -2.85 8.44
CA ILE A 58 0.01 -3.94 7.75
C ILE A 58 -0.87 -5.18 7.81
N LEU A 59 -1.09 -5.86 6.67
CA LEU A 59 -1.87 -7.09 6.67
C LEU A 59 -1.10 -8.18 7.45
N PRO A 60 -1.66 -8.73 8.55
CA PRO A 60 -0.91 -9.64 9.38
C PRO A 60 -0.76 -11.01 8.73
N MET A 61 0.43 -11.58 8.84
CA MET A 61 0.64 -13.01 8.65
C MET A 61 0.09 -13.76 9.86
N VAL A 62 -0.94 -14.57 9.66
CA VAL A 62 -1.67 -15.26 10.74
C VAL A 62 -1.20 -16.69 10.97
N LEU A 63 -0.61 -17.31 9.95
CA LEU A 63 -0.03 -18.64 10.04
C LEU A 63 1.13 -18.74 9.07
N GLU A 64 2.18 -19.42 9.51
CA GLU A 64 3.32 -19.79 8.70
C GLU A 64 3.47 -21.31 8.70
N LEU A 65 3.67 -21.90 7.53
CA LEU A 65 3.90 -23.34 7.38
C LEU A 65 5.14 -23.58 6.54
N GLN A 66 6.04 -24.43 7.04
CA GLN A 66 7.19 -24.88 6.29
C GLN A 66 6.93 -26.29 5.72
N PHE A 67 7.19 -26.47 4.42
CA PHE A 67 7.16 -27.76 3.78
C PHE A 67 8.40 -27.91 2.89
N LYS A 68 9.31 -28.80 3.31
CA LYS A 68 10.64 -28.95 2.69
C LYS A 68 11.38 -27.59 2.67
N ASP A 69 11.84 -27.17 1.50
CA ASP A 69 12.54 -25.90 1.27
C ASP A 69 11.60 -24.71 1.00
N ILE A 70 10.27 -24.94 1.04
CA ILE A 70 9.25 -23.92 0.78
C ILE A 70 8.63 -23.44 2.08
N THR A 71 8.53 -22.12 2.26
CA THR A 71 7.76 -21.51 3.35
C THR A 71 6.51 -20.86 2.80
N PHE A 72 5.37 -21.21 3.37
CA PHE A 72 4.06 -20.62 3.07
C PHE A 72 3.64 -19.68 4.19
N ALA A 73 3.05 -18.55 3.83
CA ALA A 73 2.38 -17.64 4.76
C ALA A 73 0.90 -17.54 4.42
N PHE A 74 0.07 -17.43 5.46
CA PHE A 74 -1.36 -17.25 5.36
C PHE A 74 -1.70 -15.85 5.84
N PHE A 75 -2.52 -15.16 5.05
CA PHE A 75 -3.01 -13.82 5.33
C PHE A 75 -4.54 -13.83 5.30
N PRO A 76 -5.22 -13.01 6.11
CA PRO A 76 -6.65 -12.81 5.97
C PRO A 76 -7.01 -12.38 4.55
N LYS A 77 -8.03 -13.01 3.95
CA LYS A 77 -8.48 -12.62 2.61
C LYS A 77 -9.23 -11.29 2.67
N ALA A 78 -8.65 -10.26 2.09
CA ALA A 78 -9.35 -9.04 1.72
C ALA A 78 -10.16 -9.22 0.42
N GLN A 79 -11.10 -8.31 0.16
CA GLN A 79 -12.03 -8.43 -0.96
C GLN A 79 -11.60 -7.61 -2.19
N TYR A 80 -10.96 -6.46 -1.98
CA TYR A 80 -10.65 -5.49 -3.03
C TYR A 80 -9.25 -4.91 -2.85
N SER A 81 -8.62 -4.45 -3.94
CA SER A 81 -7.48 -3.53 -3.83
C SER A 81 -7.98 -2.09 -3.65
N LEU A 82 -7.16 -1.21 -3.06
CA LEU A 82 -7.46 0.23 -3.00
C LEU A 82 -7.63 0.81 -4.40
N LEU A 83 -6.83 0.36 -5.37
CA LEU A 83 -6.94 0.76 -6.76
C LEU A 83 -8.33 0.45 -7.33
N ASP A 84 -8.84 -0.77 -7.14
CA ASP A 84 -10.17 -1.16 -7.62
C ASP A 84 -11.26 -0.30 -6.97
N VAL A 85 -11.14 -0.02 -5.68
CA VAL A 85 -12.14 0.79 -4.96
C VAL A 85 -12.14 2.24 -5.45
N VAL A 86 -10.97 2.83 -5.68
CA VAL A 86 -10.87 4.22 -6.16
C VAL A 86 -11.35 4.34 -7.62
N THR A 87 -11.15 3.31 -8.45
CA THR A 87 -11.42 3.39 -9.90
C THR A 87 -12.79 2.83 -10.32
N THR A 88 -13.40 1.95 -9.53
CA THR A 88 -14.63 1.25 -9.95
C THR A 88 -15.81 1.43 -9.00
N ALA A 89 -15.58 1.90 -7.76
CA ALA A 89 -16.64 2.04 -6.80
C ALA A 89 -17.28 3.43 -6.86
N SER A 90 -18.58 3.49 -6.56
CA SER A 90 -19.30 4.75 -6.31
C SER A 90 -18.92 5.29 -4.92
N SER A 91 -17.64 5.64 -4.76
CA SER A 91 -17.07 6.22 -3.55
C SER A 91 -17.17 7.74 -3.60
N THR A 92 -17.32 8.36 -2.44
CA THR A 92 -17.21 9.82 -2.26
C THR A 92 -15.75 10.24 -2.14
N VAL A 93 -15.47 11.54 -2.24
CA VAL A 93 -14.17 12.12 -1.85
C VAL A 93 -13.84 11.76 -0.40
N GLU A 94 -14.82 11.82 0.51
CA GLU A 94 -14.68 11.44 1.92
C GLU A 94 -14.19 10.00 2.08
N ASP A 95 -14.80 9.05 1.37
CA ASP A 95 -14.42 7.63 1.43
C ASP A 95 -12.95 7.45 1.07
N VAL A 96 -12.52 8.04 -0.06
CA VAL A 96 -11.15 7.89 -0.56
C VAL A 96 -10.16 8.58 0.36
N VAL A 97 -10.45 9.79 0.84
CA VAL A 97 -9.56 10.50 1.77
C VAL A 97 -9.36 9.71 3.07
N HIS A 98 -10.40 9.06 3.60
CA HIS A 98 -10.25 8.22 4.79
C HIS A 98 -9.48 6.92 4.54
N MET A 99 -9.52 6.37 3.33
CA MET A 99 -8.67 5.25 2.94
C MET A 99 -7.21 5.70 2.75
N VAL A 100 -6.98 6.87 2.16
CA VAL A 100 -5.66 7.47 1.95
C VAL A 100 -4.99 7.80 3.28
N LEU A 101 -5.74 8.33 4.27
CA LEU A 101 -5.22 8.55 5.63
C LEU A 101 -4.68 7.26 6.26
N GLN A 102 -5.44 6.16 6.17
CA GLN A 102 -5.00 4.85 6.69
C GLN A 102 -3.79 4.29 5.93
N ALA A 103 -3.76 4.47 4.61
CA ALA A 103 -2.61 4.08 3.81
C ALA A 103 -1.36 4.89 4.21
N LEU A 104 -1.48 6.21 4.43
CA LEU A 104 -0.40 7.06 4.91
C LEU A 104 0.07 6.68 6.32
N GLU A 105 -0.84 6.32 7.24
CA GLU A 105 -0.48 5.77 8.55
C GLU A 105 0.41 4.53 8.42
N ALA A 106 0.10 3.64 7.46
CA ALA A 106 0.94 2.48 7.14
C ALA A 106 2.35 2.88 6.64
N VAL A 107 2.43 3.88 5.76
CA VAL A 107 3.70 4.38 5.21
C VAL A 107 4.55 5.01 6.30
N VAL A 108 3.97 5.89 7.10
CA VAL A 108 4.63 6.50 8.27
C VAL A 108 5.17 5.42 9.20
N PHE A 109 4.36 4.38 9.48
CA PHE A 109 4.76 3.30 10.37
C PHE A 109 6.00 2.53 9.88
N ILE A 110 6.12 2.26 8.58
CA ILE A 110 7.29 1.58 8.02
C ILE A 110 8.50 2.51 7.87
N HIS A 111 8.28 3.78 7.51
CA HIS A 111 9.33 4.79 7.37
C HIS A 111 10.00 5.09 8.73
N ASP A 112 9.23 5.15 9.82
CA ASP A 112 9.74 5.24 11.20
C ASP A 112 10.69 4.09 11.57
N LYS A 113 10.45 2.89 11.01
CA LYS A 113 11.31 1.71 11.17
C LYS A 113 12.47 1.64 10.19
N HIS A 114 12.70 2.71 9.42
CA HIS A 114 13.71 2.78 8.38
C HIS A 114 13.50 1.69 7.32
N ILE A 115 12.24 1.37 7.04
CA ILE A 115 11.84 0.44 5.97
C ILE A 115 11.24 1.25 4.82
N ALA A 116 11.74 1.05 3.61
CA ALA A 116 11.10 1.52 2.38
C ALA A 116 10.48 0.36 1.62
N HIS A 117 9.28 0.56 1.08
CA HIS A 117 8.56 -0.46 0.35
C HIS A 117 9.10 -0.64 -1.08
N ARG A 118 9.46 0.45 -1.77
CA ARG A 118 9.97 0.52 -3.16
C ARG A 118 9.01 0.06 -4.26
N ASP A 119 7.77 -0.24 -3.93
CA ASP A 119 6.70 -0.57 -4.87
C ASP A 119 5.34 -0.10 -4.33
N LEU A 120 5.29 1.13 -3.82
CA LEU A 120 4.19 1.66 -3.01
C LEU A 120 3.06 2.26 -3.86
N PHE A 121 2.33 1.42 -4.60
CA PHE A 121 1.17 1.82 -5.40
C PHE A 121 -0.14 1.33 -4.76
N PHE A 122 -1.29 1.89 -5.16
CA PHE A 122 -2.62 1.53 -4.65
C PHE A 122 -2.95 0.04 -4.84
N GLY A 123 -2.36 -0.63 -5.83
CA GLY A 123 -2.50 -2.07 -6.02
C GLY A 123 -1.91 -2.91 -4.87
N ASN A 124 -0.99 -2.34 -4.07
CA ASN A 124 -0.35 -3.00 -2.94
C ASN A 124 -1.01 -2.60 -1.59
N PHE A 125 -2.25 -2.10 -1.66
CA PHE A 125 -3.14 -1.93 -0.52
C PHE A 125 -4.43 -2.71 -0.74
N VAL A 126 -4.90 -3.41 0.29
CA VAL A 126 -6.11 -4.22 0.25
C VAL A 126 -7.14 -3.78 1.27
N ILE A 127 -8.40 -4.04 0.94
CA ILE A 127 -9.56 -3.53 1.66
C ILE A 127 -10.62 -4.63 1.76
N ASP A 128 -11.22 -4.78 2.94
CA ASP A 128 -12.23 -5.81 3.19
C ASP A 128 -13.66 -5.37 2.83
N LEU A 129 -13.97 -4.08 2.99
CA LEU A 129 -15.29 -3.50 2.74
C LEU A 129 -15.19 -2.35 1.73
N VAL A 130 -16.15 -2.23 0.81
CA VAL A 130 -16.29 -1.03 -0.03
C VAL A 130 -17.37 -0.14 0.57
N PRO A 131 -17.07 1.11 0.95
CA PRO A 131 -18.05 1.99 1.59
C PRO A 131 -19.25 2.29 0.68
N ARG A 132 -19.08 2.46 -0.64
CA ARG A 132 -20.20 2.73 -1.58
C ARG A 132 -21.13 3.84 -1.07
N SER A 133 -20.58 4.88 -0.43
CA SER A 133 -21.36 5.86 0.33
C SER A 133 -22.30 6.67 -0.56
N MET A 134 -21.97 6.85 -1.84
CA MET A 134 -22.87 7.45 -2.85
C MET A 134 -24.19 6.68 -3.03
N LYS A 135 -24.25 5.40 -2.65
CA LYS A 135 -25.47 4.58 -2.72
C LYS A 135 -26.27 4.58 -1.40
N GLY A 136 -25.81 5.32 -0.38
CA GLY A 136 -26.43 5.40 0.95
C GLY A 136 -26.37 4.09 1.76
N ARG A 137 -25.39 3.22 1.47
CA ARG A 137 -25.39 1.82 1.95
C ARG A 137 -24.38 1.49 3.04
N SER A 138 -23.39 2.34 3.34
CA SER A 138 -22.42 2.05 4.41
C SER A 138 -22.41 3.10 5.50
N TRP A 139 -22.56 2.60 6.72
CA TRP A 139 -22.34 3.34 7.96
C TRP A 139 -20.91 3.12 8.49
N MET A 140 -20.15 2.22 7.85
CA MET A 140 -18.84 1.77 8.29
C MET A 140 -17.75 2.30 7.36
N ARG A 141 -16.62 2.69 7.97
CA ARG A 141 -15.40 3.03 7.24
C ARG A 141 -14.58 1.77 6.99
N PRO A 142 -14.08 1.58 5.76
CA PRO A 142 -13.29 0.40 5.45
C PRO A 142 -11.92 0.46 6.13
N ARG A 143 -11.34 -0.70 6.46
CA ARG A 143 -9.95 -0.80 6.87
C ARG A 143 -9.04 -1.06 5.68
N VAL A 144 -7.94 -0.32 5.61
CA VAL A 144 -6.91 -0.45 4.56
C VAL A 144 -5.69 -1.15 5.14
N TYR A 145 -5.12 -2.08 4.39
CA TYR A 145 -3.89 -2.79 4.76
C TYR A 145 -2.87 -2.80 3.63
N MET A 146 -1.63 -2.41 3.92
CA MET A 146 -0.47 -2.56 3.04
C MET A 146 -0.06 -4.05 2.98
N ILE A 147 0.31 -4.48 1.78
CA ILE A 147 0.81 -5.83 1.48
C ILE A 147 2.12 -5.75 0.69
N ASP A 148 2.72 -6.91 0.43
CA ASP A 148 3.73 -7.09 -0.61
C ASP A 148 5.11 -6.42 -0.44
N PHE A 149 5.78 -6.73 0.67
CA PHE A 149 7.14 -6.30 0.99
C PHE A 149 8.27 -7.01 0.19
N GLU A 150 8.06 -7.45 -1.05
CA GLU A 150 9.07 -8.21 -1.80
C GLU A 150 10.27 -7.36 -2.20
N THR A 151 10.01 -6.12 -2.63
CA THR A 151 11.03 -5.12 -3.00
C THR A 151 11.51 -4.29 -1.82
N ALA A 152 10.91 -4.49 -0.65
CA ALA A 152 11.15 -3.68 0.52
C ALA A 152 12.55 -3.91 1.11
N ILE A 153 13.12 -2.85 1.65
CA ILE A 153 14.44 -2.86 2.27
C ILE A 153 14.38 -2.19 3.63
N GLU A 154 15.19 -2.69 4.54
CA GLU A 154 15.36 -2.16 5.88
C GLU A 154 16.78 -1.62 6.02
N PHE A 155 16.89 -0.37 6.46
CA PHE A 155 18.16 0.27 6.76
C PHE A 155 18.49 0.13 8.26
N PRO A 156 19.75 -0.16 8.61
CA PRO A 156 20.21 0.00 9.98
C PRO A 156 20.04 1.46 10.44
N THR A 157 19.75 1.63 11.73
CA THR A 157 19.80 2.95 12.38
C THR A 157 21.16 3.61 12.11
N ASP A 158 21.16 4.92 11.87
CA ASP A 158 22.35 5.76 11.62
C ASP A 158 23.06 5.54 10.27
N THR A 159 22.43 4.84 9.31
CA THR A 159 22.95 4.74 7.93
C THR A 159 22.24 5.71 6.99
N PRO A 160 22.94 6.31 6.01
CA PRO A 160 22.29 7.09 4.96
C PRO A 160 21.28 6.22 4.20
N MET A 161 20.02 6.64 4.17
CA MET A 161 18.95 5.95 3.46
C MET A 161 19.04 6.23 1.95
N VAL A 162 19.99 5.56 1.30
CA VAL A 162 20.29 5.73 -0.12
C VAL A 162 20.44 4.37 -0.79
N CYS A 163 19.83 4.21 -1.96
CA CYS A 163 19.91 3.01 -2.79
C CYS A 163 20.71 3.27 -4.07
N GLY A 164 21.52 2.29 -4.46
CA GLY A 164 22.24 2.26 -5.73
C GLY A 164 21.71 1.23 -6.73
N ASP A 165 20.62 0.56 -6.39
CA ASP A 165 20.05 -0.58 -7.11
C ASP A 165 18.58 -0.35 -7.49
N PHE A 166 18.17 -0.95 -8.61
CA PHE A 166 16.77 -0.92 -9.04
C PHE A 166 15.92 -1.85 -8.15
N PRO A 167 14.66 -1.49 -7.80
CA PRO A 167 13.79 -2.32 -6.93
C PRO A 167 13.62 -3.77 -7.32
N PHE A 168 13.77 -4.07 -8.61
CA PHE A 168 13.68 -5.42 -9.14
C PHE A 168 15.07 -5.92 -9.55
N PRO A 169 15.33 -7.24 -9.42
CA PRO A 169 16.56 -7.84 -9.90
C PRO A 169 16.82 -7.47 -11.37
N ALA A 170 18.08 -7.25 -11.73
CA ALA A 170 18.47 -6.80 -13.08
C ALA A 170 17.88 -7.68 -14.21
N HIS A 171 17.83 -9.00 -14.01
CA HIS A 171 17.27 -9.94 -14.98
C HIS A 171 15.74 -9.79 -15.15
N ALA A 172 15.04 -9.20 -14.18
CA ALA A 172 13.59 -8.99 -14.18
C ALA A 172 13.20 -7.52 -14.33
N ALA A 173 14.14 -6.57 -14.36
CA ALA A 173 13.86 -5.14 -14.44
C ALA A 173 13.05 -4.75 -15.69
N HIS A 174 13.22 -5.49 -16.79
CA HIS A 174 12.46 -5.32 -18.03
C HIS A 174 10.98 -5.72 -17.91
N LEU A 175 10.61 -6.51 -16.89
CA LEU A 175 9.24 -6.92 -16.61
C LEU A 175 8.49 -5.88 -15.76
N TYR A 176 9.20 -4.93 -15.15
CA TYR A 176 8.58 -3.90 -14.34
C TYR A 176 7.95 -2.82 -15.22
N GLN A 177 6.62 -2.84 -15.27
CA GLN A 177 5.79 -1.98 -16.12
C GLN A 177 5.17 -0.79 -15.36
N ARG A 178 5.36 -0.71 -14.04
CA ARG A 178 4.83 0.40 -13.25
C ARG A 178 5.60 1.70 -13.56
N PRO A 179 4.94 2.87 -13.40
CA PRO A 179 5.57 4.18 -13.58
C PRO A 179 6.83 4.35 -12.72
N LYS A 180 7.78 5.14 -13.23
CA LYS A 180 9.08 5.41 -12.60
C LYS A 180 9.32 6.92 -12.59
N PRO A 181 9.81 7.48 -11.48
CA PRO A 181 10.34 8.83 -11.50
C PRO A 181 11.72 8.86 -12.18
N ASP A 182 12.16 10.04 -12.59
CA ASP A 182 13.41 10.23 -13.35
C ASP A 182 14.64 9.69 -12.60
N GLU A 183 14.68 9.81 -11.26
CA GLU A 183 15.81 9.31 -10.47
C GLU A 183 16.01 7.80 -10.53
N LEU A 184 14.99 7.02 -10.94
CA LEU A 184 15.13 5.58 -11.18
C LEU A 184 15.67 5.25 -12.59
N THR A 185 15.97 6.26 -13.40
CA THR A 185 16.48 6.11 -14.77
C THR A 185 17.89 6.67 -14.96
N HIS A 186 18.44 7.37 -13.96
CA HIS A 186 19.79 7.93 -14.00
C HIS A 186 20.90 6.86 -13.89
N ASP A 187 22.06 7.18 -14.44
CA ASP A 187 23.32 6.43 -14.28
C ASP A 187 24.44 7.41 -13.83
N PRO A 188 25.04 7.23 -12.63
CA PRO A 188 24.78 6.16 -11.67
C PRO A 188 23.40 6.29 -11.01
N LEU A 189 22.75 5.15 -10.79
CA LEU A 189 21.49 5.09 -10.07
C LEU A 189 21.74 5.43 -8.59
N LEU A 190 21.11 6.50 -8.11
CA LEU A 190 21.20 6.91 -6.71
C LEU A 190 19.91 7.63 -6.29
N TYR A 191 19.22 7.12 -5.27
CA TYR A 191 17.96 7.71 -4.81
C TYR A 191 17.69 7.44 -3.33
N CYS A 192 16.86 8.27 -2.72
CA CYS A 192 16.28 8.01 -1.40
C CYS A 192 15.01 7.15 -1.57
N PRO A 193 14.96 5.93 -1.01
CA PRO A 193 13.84 5.02 -1.24
C PRO A 193 12.57 5.43 -0.49
N LEU A 194 12.68 6.22 0.59
CA LEU A 194 11.52 6.79 1.28
C LEU A 194 10.85 7.88 0.40
N ARG A 195 11.65 8.64 -0.36
CA ARG A 195 11.13 9.62 -1.33
C ARG A 195 10.55 8.95 -2.58
N LEU A 196 11.08 7.78 -2.95
CA LEU A 196 10.50 6.94 -3.98
C LEU A 196 9.10 6.46 -3.58
N ASP A 197 8.95 5.95 -2.35
CA ASP A 197 7.64 5.52 -1.83
C ASP A 197 6.61 6.66 -1.91
N VAL A 198 6.96 7.86 -1.44
CA VAL A 198 6.06 9.03 -1.51
C VAL A 198 5.68 9.35 -2.96
N TRP A 199 6.62 9.28 -3.90
CA TRP A 199 6.33 9.51 -5.31
C TRP A 199 5.40 8.45 -5.90
N GLN A 200 5.63 7.16 -5.62
CA GLN A 200 4.81 6.06 -6.13
C GLN A 200 3.36 6.18 -5.61
N PHE A 201 3.22 6.51 -4.33
CA PHE A 201 1.91 6.72 -3.71
C PHE A 201 1.22 7.98 -4.27
N GLY A 202 1.96 9.07 -4.39
CA GLY A 202 1.50 10.33 -4.98
C GLY A 202 1.10 10.19 -6.45
N HIS A 203 1.81 9.36 -7.21
CA HIS A 203 1.51 9.10 -8.62
C HIS A 203 0.09 8.53 -8.79
N ASP A 204 -0.30 7.56 -7.96
CA ASP A 204 -1.65 6.99 -8.03
C ASP A 204 -2.72 7.97 -7.54
N LEU A 205 -2.42 8.82 -6.55
CA LEU A 205 -3.31 9.93 -6.18
C LEU A 205 -3.54 10.91 -7.33
N VAL A 206 -2.47 11.34 -8.01
CA VAL A 206 -2.57 12.24 -9.17
C VAL A 206 -3.30 11.57 -10.33
N LYS A 207 -3.05 10.28 -10.57
CA LYS A 207 -3.65 9.57 -11.70
C LYS A 207 -5.12 9.24 -11.49
N TYR A 208 -5.50 8.82 -10.28
CA TYR A 208 -6.83 8.25 -10.01
C TYR A 208 -7.68 9.12 -9.07
N PHE A 209 -7.15 10.21 -8.53
CA PHE A 209 -7.85 11.03 -7.53
C PHE A 209 -7.45 12.53 -7.57
N SER A 210 -7.09 13.07 -8.74
CA SER A 210 -6.66 14.47 -8.90
C SER A 210 -7.75 15.50 -9.17
N THR A 211 -8.97 15.05 -9.54
CA THR A 211 -10.08 15.95 -9.86
C THR A 211 -11.22 15.72 -8.87
N THR A 212 -11.00 16.17 -7.62
CA THR A 212 -11.95 15.94 -6.52
C THR A 212 -12.99 17.05 -6.38
N ASN A 213 -12.81 18.19 -7.08
CA ASN A 213 -13.52 19.45 -6.84
C ASN A 213 -13.27 20.01 -5.43
N VAL A 214 -12.20 19.57 -4.78
CA VAL A 214 -11.73 20.06 -3.49
C VAL A 214 -10.32 20.62 -3.71
N PRO A 215 -10.18 21.94 -3.95
CA PRO A 215 -8.91 22.54 -4.38
C PRO A 215 -7.72 22.24 -3.48
N GLU A 216 -7.96 22.10 -2.17
CA GLU A 216 -6.94 21.75 -1.18
C GLU A 216 -6.34 20.36 -1.44
N LEU A 217 -7.16 19.39 -1.85
CA LEU A 217 -6.69 18.04 -2.20
C LEU A 217 -6.01 18.04 -3.57
N ASP A 218 -6.64 18.70 -4.55
CA ASP A 218 -6.14 18.76 -5.93
C ASP A 218 -4.77 19.47 -6.01
N ALA A 219 -4.48 20.39 -5.08
CA ALA A 219 -3.17 21.03 -4.93
C ALA A 219 -2.15 20.21 -4.11
N LEU A 220 -2.59 19.30 -3.24
CA LEU A 220 -1.71 18.51 -2.38
C LEU A 220 -1.03 17.38 -3.17
N TRP A 221 -1.78 16.62 -3.96
CA TRP A 221 -1.26 15.41 -4.63
C TRP A 221 -0.05 15.65 -5.54
N PRO A 222 -0.01 16.70 -6.40
CA PRO A 222 1.13 16.96 -7.26
C PRO A 222 2.45 17.18 -6.51
N ARG A 223 2.41 17.64 -5.26
CA ARG A 223 3.62 17.86 -4.43
C ARG A 223 4.33 16.55 -4.09
N LEU A 224 3.58 15.45 -3.94
CA LEU A 224 4.16 14.13 -3.68
C LEU A 224 4.95 13.63 -4.89
N THR A 225 4.63 14.11 -6.09
CA THR A 225 5.27 13.73 -7.36
C THR A 225 6.25 14.77 -7.89
N ALA A 226 6.76 15.68 -7.03
CA ALA A 226 7.73 16.68 -7.44
C ALA A 226 8.95 16.04 -8.13
N THR A 227 9.46 16.70 -9.19
CA THR A 227 10.59 16.19 -9.98
C THR A 227 11.83 16.02 -9.11
N ASP A 228 12.20 17.02 -8.32
CA ASP A 228 13.25 16.87 -7.32
C ASP A 228 12.72 16.06 -6.13
N PRO A 229 13.34 14.91 -5.79
CA PRO A 229 12.96 14.11 -4.62
C PRO A 229 13.02 14.87 -3.29
N GLN A 230 13.83 15.94 -3.18
CA GLN A 230 13.94 16.75 -1.97
C GLN A 230 12.74 17.68 -1.75
N ASP A 231 12.07 18.09 -2.82
CA ASP A 231 10.90 18.96 -2.77
C ASP A 231 9.61 18.22 -2.39
N ARG A 232 9.63 16.88 -2.47
CA ARG A 232 8.51 16.04 -2.04
C ARG A 232 8.33 16.21 -0.53
N PRO A 233 7.10 16.25 0.01
CA PRO A 233 6.88 16.13 1.45
C PRO A 233 7.23 14.71 1.94
N THR A 234 7.42 14.55 3.24
CA THR A 234 7.48 13.23 3.88
C THR A 234 6.07 12.66 4.04
N ALA A 235 5.94 11.35 4.20
CA ALA A 235 4.64 10.72 4.46
C ALA A 235 3.96 11.28 5.72
N GLN A 236 4.76 11.62 6.74
CA GLN A 236 4.28 12.23 7.99
C GLN A 236 3.70 13.63 7.74
N GLU A 237 4.41 14.49 7.01
CA GLU A 237 3.91 15.82 6.67
C GLU A 237 2.59 15.77 5.88
N VAL A 238 2.48 14.84 4.92
CA VAL A 238 1.23 14.64 4.16
C VAL A 238 0.10 14.15 5.08
N LEU A 239 0.38 13.19 5.97
CA LEU A 239 -0.60 12.66 6.92
C LEU A 239 -1.12 13.78 7.86
N ASP A 240 -0.22 14.61 8.37
CA ASP A 240 -0.56 15.72 9.26
C ASP A 240 -1.38 16.80 8.54
N GLU A 241 -0.96 17.19 7.33
CA GLU A 241 -1.64 18.19 6.50
C GLU A 241 -3.05 17.71 6.11
N LEU A 242 -3.17 16.49 5.59
CA LEU A 242 -4.45 15.89 5.19
C LEU A 242 -5.36 15.67 6.39
N GLY A 243 -4.82 15.15 7.50
CA GLY A 243 -5.58 14.94 8.73
C GLY A 243 -6.10 16.26 9.32
N ALA A 244 -5.29 17.31 9.29
CA ALA A 244 -5.71 18.65 9.73
C ALA A 244 -6.80 19.24 8.83
N PHE A 245 -6.69 19.05 7.51
CA PHE A 245 -7.72 19.45 6.56
C PHE A 245 -9.05 18.73 6.84
N VAL A 246 -9.04 17.40 6.94
CA VAL A 246 -10.25 16.60 7.20
C VAL A 246 -10.94 16.99 8.51
N ARG A 247 -10.18 17.26 9.58
CA ARG A 247 -10.76 17.69 10.87
C ARG A 247 -11.45 19.05 10.82
N LYS A 248 -11.03 19.94 9.91
CA LYS A 248 -11.57 21.30 9.76
C LYS A 248 -12.68 21.39 8.71
N THR A 249 -12.77 20.41 7.83
CA THR A 249 -13.70 20.42 6.71
C THR A 249 -15.04 19.78 7.10
N PRO A 250 -16.17 20.48 6.92
CA PRO A 250 -17.49 19.89 7.14
C PRO A 250 -17.71 18.65 6.25
N PRO A 251 -18.35 17.58 6.74
CA PRO A 251 -18.55 16.34 5.98
C PRO A 251 -19.20 16.57 4.61
N GLU A 252 -20.11 17.55 4.49
CA GLU A 252 -20.84 17.84 3.25
C GLU A 252 -19.91 18.30 2.10
N ARG A 253 -18.74 18.89 2.42
CA ARG A 253 -17.74 19.28 1.41
C ARG A 253 -16.99 18.09 0.83
N LEU A 254 -16.88 16.99 1.58
CA LEU A 254 -16.18 15.77 1.16
C LEU A 254 -17.17 14.69 0.70
N HIS A 255 -18.45 14.81 1.07
CA HIS A 255 -19.51 13.89 0.64
C HIS A 255 -20.01 14.20 -0.78
N VAL A 256 -19.07 14.28 -1.72
CA VAL A 256 -19.30 14.58 -3.14
C VAL A 256 -18.67 13.50 -4.00
N PRO A 257 -19.21 13.24 -5.22
CA PRO A 257 -18.54 12.40 -6.18
C PRO A 257 -17.27 13.09 -6.68
N PHE A 258 -16.24 12.33 -6.99
CA PHE A 258 -15.08 12.82 -7.76
C PHE A 258 -15.14 12.26 -9.17
N THR A 259 -14.66 13.05 -10.13
CA THR A 259 -14.77 12.71 -11.55
C THR A 259 -13.68 11.73 -11.93
N ASN A 260 -14.01 10.44 -11.92
CA ASN A 260 -13.29 9.38 -12.62
C ASN A 260 -14.31 8.26 -12.93
N PHE A 261 -15.23 8.54 -13.87
CA PHE A 261 -16.10 7.53 -14.45
C PHE A 261 -15.87 7.47 -15.96
#